data_AF-A0AAE2ZLI7-F1
#
_entry.id   AF-A0AAE2ZLI7-F1
#
_cell.length_a   1.000
_cell.length_b   1.000
_cell.length_c   1.000
_cell.angle_alpha   90.00
_cell.angle_beta   90.00
_cell.angle_gamma   90.00
#
_symmetry.space_group_name_H-M   'P 1'
#
loop_
_entity.id
_entity.type
_entity.pdbx_description
1 polymer ?
#
loop_
_entity_poly.entity_id
_entity_poly.type
_entity_poly.pdbx_seq_one_letter_code
_entity_poly.pdbx_strand_id
1 'polypeptide(L)'
;IIRKVEQEVNSFIPDVSTAKGRKEIASLAYKVAQSKTYLDGLGKDLVAELKEIPKLIDANRRTVRERFDTLRDKVRQPLTEWEAEQERIEAEKQMLAWHEEALEMNEAFGKALAERIESDHEIALLMNEKFDRDLAEAKAEAERQRIAHEEELKKQAAEQARLAAEQKAQQEIEAAAQREREAKEAAERAEREKQEAIQRAEQSAKEAKEKAERDAKEAQERAEREKQLAIEAERKKAHEAEQARLAEEECKRQEDAKRQEDKEHRRKYNQETLQALVSNGFDEKLATEFIKLVASNQIPHMTMNY
;
A
#
# COMPACT_ATOMS: atom_id res chain seq x y z
N ILE A 1 61.30 -112.04 99.29
CA ILE A 1 60.09 -112.84 98.95
C ILE A 1 60.43 -113.85 97.86
N ILE A 2 60.94 -113.40 96.71
CA ILE A 2 61.34 -114.26 95.58
C ILE A 2 62.24 -115.44 96.00
N ARG A 3 63.36 -115.17 96.70
CA ARG A 3 64.30 -116.22 97.17
C ARG A 3 63.66 -117.31 98.06
N LYS A 4 62.61 -116.98 98.83
CA LYS A 4 61.90 -117.97 99.67
C LYS A 4 61.00 -118.86 98.83
N VAL A 5 60.27 -118.26 97.88
CA VAL A 5 59.42 -118.97 96.93
C VAL A 5 60.25 -119.90 96.03
N GLU A 6 61.42 -119.46 95.58
CA GLU A 6 62.35 -120.30 94.79
C GLU A 6 62.88 -121.49 95.59
N GLN A 7 63.21 -121.30 96.86
CA GLN A 7 63.64 -122.39 97.74
C GLN A 7 62.52 -123.41 97.98
N GLU A 8 61.28 -122.95 98.18
CA GLU A 8 60.10 -123.82 98.34
C GLU A 8 59.80 -124.61 97.05
N VAL A 9 59.99 -123.99 95.87
CA VAL A 9 59.81 -124.67 94.58
C VAL A 9 60.93 -125.68 94.31
N ASN A 10 62.19 -125.33 94.58
CA ASN A 10 63.34 -126.21 94.30
C ASN A 10 63.47 -127.39 95.26
N SER A 11 62.92 -127.28 96.48
CA SER A 11 62.89 -128.38 97.46
C SER A 11 61.71 -129.34 97.29
N PHE A 12 60.72 -128.98 96.45
CA PHE A 12 59.56 -129.80 96.19
C PHE A 12 59.86 -130.86 95.12
N ILE A 13 59.70 -132.14 95.45
CA ILE A 13 59.86 -133.27 94.51
C ILE A 13 58.50 -133.56 93.87
N PRO A 14 58.29 -133.30 92.57
CA PRO A 14 56.98 -133.45 91.95
C PRO A 14 56.63 -134.93 91.70
N ASP A 15 55.57 -135.43 92.33
CA ASP A 15 54.95 -136.72 92.00
C ASP A 15 53.65 -136.51 91.21
N VAL A 16 53.65 -136.89 89.94
CA VAL A 16 52.50 -136.78 89.04
C VAL A 16 51.67 -138.06 88.95
N SER A 17 52.13 -139.16 89.55
CA SER A 17 51.47 -140.46 89.47
C SER A 17 50.20 -140.50 90.33
N THR A 18 50.18 -139.78 91.44
CA THR A 18 49.05 -139.71 92.38
C THR A 18 48.17 -138.48 92.17
N ALA A 19 46.85 -138.63 92.38
CA ALA A 19 45.91 -137.50 92.31
C ALA A 19 46.17 -136.42 93.38
N LYS A 20 46.80 -136.79 94.50
CA LYS A 20 47.22 -135.86 95.56
C LYS A 20 48.44 -135.05 95.13
N GLY A 21 49.49 -135.68 94.60
CA GLY A 21 50.69 -134.98 94.11
C GLY A 21 50.39 -133.98 92.98
N ARG A 22 49.48 -134.32 92.05
CA ARG A 22 48.99 -133.36 91.02
C ARG A 22 48.29 -132.13 91.62
N LYS A 23 47.54 -132.27 92.72
CA LYS A 23 46.89 -131.13 93.41
C LYS A 23 47.89 -130.27 94.19
N GLU A 24 48.92 -130.89 94.76
CA GLU A 24 49.99 -130.19 95.47
C GLU A 24 50.84 -129.36 94.51
N ILE A 25 51.19 -129.91 93.34
CA ILE A 25 51.85 -129.17 92.25
C ILE A 25 51.01 -127.96 91.82
N ALA A 26 49.71 -128.16 91.57
CA ALA A 26 48.80 -127.08 91.19
C ALA A 26 48.69 -125.99 92.28
N SER A 27 48.69 -126.39 93.56
CA SER A 27 48.61 -125.45 94.68
C SER A 27 49.90 -124.65 94.86
N LEU A 28 51.07 -125.28 94.67
CA LEU A 28 52.36 -124.58 94.70
C LEU A 28 52.49 -123.60 93.53
N ALA A 29 52.12 -124.01 92.32
CA ALA A 29 52.07 -123.14 91.16
C ALA A 29 51.12 -121.94 91.37
N TYR A 30 49.95 -122.16 91.98
CA TYR A 30 49.01 -121.10 92.33
C TYR A 30 49.61 -120.12 93.37
N LYS A 31 50.32 -120.60 94.39
CA LYS A 31 51.02 -119.74 95.36
C LYS A 31 52.12 -118.90 94.73
N VAL A 32 52.87 -119.46 93.77
CA VAL A 32 53.87 -118.71 92.99
C VAL A 32 53.20 -117.62 92.15
N ALA A 33 52.11 -117.95 91.46
CA ALA A 33 51.33 -116.98 90.69
C ALA A 33 50.74 -115.86 91.56
N GLN A 34 50.19 -116.20 92.73
CA GLN A 34 49.65 -115.24 93.69
C GLN A 34 50.75 -114.31 94.25
N SER A 35 51.93 -114.86 94.53
CA SER A 35 53.09 -114.08 94.98
C SER A 35 53.61 -113.14 93.88
N LYS A 36 53.60 -113.58 92.60
CA LYS A 36 53.92 -112.71 91.45
C LYS A 36 52.93 -111.56 91.32
N THR A 37 51.62 -111.83 91.35
CA THR A 37 50.59 -110.79 91.23
C THR A 37 50.64 -109.81 92.39
N TYR A 38 50.95 -110.28 93.61
CA TYR A 38 51.11 -109.43 94.78
C TYR A 38 52.30 -108.48 94.64
N LEU A 39 53.47 -108.99 94.22
CA LEU A 39 54.65 -108.16 93.99
C LEU A 39 54.48 -107.16 92.83
N ASP A 40 53.81 -107.57 91.75
CA ASP A 40 53.47 -106.68 90.62
C ASP A 40 52.46 -105.59 91.05
N GLY A 41 51.48 -105.95 91.89
CA GLY A 41 50.52 -105.01 92.48
C GLY A 41 51.21 -103.94 93.32
N LEU A 42 52.11 -104.34 94.23
CA LEU A 42 52.89 -103.38 95.04
C LEU A 42 53.75 -102.45 94.17
N GLY A 43 54.33 -102.96 93.07
CA GLY A 43 55.07 -102.14 92.11
C GLY A 43 54.19 -101.13 91.39
N LYS A 44 52.97 -101.53 90.99
CA LYS A 44 51.97 -100.65 90.37
C LYS A 44 51.47 -99.58 91.32
N ASP A 45 51.20 -99.93 92.57
CA ASP A 45 50.75 -98.99 93.60
C ASP A 45 51.84 -97.95 93.88
N LEU A 46 53.10 -98.37 94.03
CA LEU A 46 54.23 -97.45 94.21
C LEU A 46 54.40 -96.50 93.00
N VAL A 47 54.28 -97.02 91.77
CA VAL A 47 54.35 -96.19 90.56
C VAL A 47 53.15 -95.22 90.47
N ALA A 48 51.96 -95.63 90.91
CA ALA A 48 50.80 -94.75 90.96
C ALA A 48 51.02 -93.61 91.94
N GLU A 49 51.48 -93.89 93.17
CA GLU A 49 51.82 -92.88 94.17
C GLU A 49 52.91 -91.92 93.66
N LEU A 50 53.97 -92.45 93.04
CA LEU A 50 55.05 -91.63 92.47
C LEU A 50 54.58 -90.76 91.31
N LYS A 51 53.55 -91.16 90.55
CA LYS A 51 52.98 -90.35 89.46
C LYS A 51 52.06 -89.23 89.96
N GLU A 52 51.48 -89.36 91.15
CA GLU A 52 50.68 -88.28 91.74
C GLU A 52 51.55 -87.10 92.19
N ILE A 53 52.81 -87.34 92.58
CA ILE A 53 53.75 -86.28 92.97
C ILE A 53 54.00 -85.27 91.83
N PRO A 54 54.39 -85.66 90.59
CA PRO A 54 54.50 -84.75 89.45
C PRO A 54 53.21 -83.99 89.14
N LYS A 55 52.03 -84.64 89.20
CA LYS A 55 50.74 -83.97 88.95
C LYS A 55 50.50 -82.84 89.95
N LEU A 56 50.79 -83.08 91.23
CA LEU A 56 50.68 -82.06 92.28
C LEU A 56 51.69 -80.92 92.06
N ILE A 57 52.92 -81.24 91.64
CA ILE A 57 53.95 -80.24 91.33
C ILE A 57 53.49 -79.35 90.17
N ASP A 58 52.97 -79.91 89.08
CA ASP A 58 52.49 -79.14 87.93
C ASP A 58 51.26 -78.30 88.27
N ALA A 59 50.33 -78.83 89.07
CA ALA A 59 49.17 -78.08 89.56
C ALA A 59 49.60 -76.89 90.43
N ASN A 60 50.56 -77.10 91.34
CA ASN A 60 51.11 -76.03 92.16
C ASN A 60 51.85 -74.99 91.30
N ARG A 61 52.68 -75.43 90.35
CA ARG A 61 53.39 -74.52 89.43
C ARG A 61 52.43 -73.68 88.61
N ARG A 62 51.31 -74.25 88.14
CA ARG A 62 50.26 -73.53 87.43
C ARG A 62 49.60 -72.48 88.34
N THR A 63 49.18 -72.89 89.53
CA THR A 63 48.56 -71.99 90.52
C THR A 63 49.48 -70.82 90.87
N VAL A 64 50.77 -71.10 91.06
CA VAL A 64 51.80 -70.09 91.30
C VAL A 64 51.84 -69.11 90.13
N ARG A 65 51.96 -69.60 88.88
CA ARG A 65 51.99 -68.74 87.70
C ARG A 65 50.76 -67.83 87.61
N GLU A 66 49.57 -68.40 87.70
CA GLU A 66 48.30 -67.65 87.61
C GLU A 66 48.18 -66.58 88.71
N ARG A 67 48.60 -66.90 89.94
CA ARG A 67 48.63 -65.93 91.05
C ARG A 67 49.63 -64.79 90.80
N PHE A 68 50.83 -65.11 90.32
CA PHE A 68 51.84 -64.10 90.01
C PHE A 68 51.44 -63.21 88.84
N ASP A 69 50.82 -63.77 87.79
CA ASP A 69 50.25 -62.98 86.70
C ASP A 69 49.14 -62.04 87.21
N THR A 70 48.22 -62.56 88.04
CA THR A 70 47.16 -61.74 88.65
C THR A 70 47.73 -60.61 89.52
N LEU A 71 48.79 -60.89 90.29
CA LEU A 71 49.46 -59.87 91.11
C LEU A 71 50.17 -58.82 90.24
N ARG A 72 50.85 -59.23 89.17
CA ARG A 72 51.46 -58.31 88.21
C ARG A 72 50.43 -57.38 87.62
N ASP A 73 49.29 -57.93 87.18
CA ASP A 73 48.24 -57.14 86.54
C ASP A 73 47.61 -56.17 87.54
N LYS A 74 47.37 -56.57 88.80
CA LYS A 74 46.93 -55.68 89.88
C LYS A 74 47.91 -54.55 90.19
N VAL A 75 49.21 -54.85 90.19
CA VAL A 75 50.26 -53.83 90.42
C VAL A 75 50.34 -52.86 89.25
N ARG A 76 50.10 -53.33 88.02
CA ARG A 76 50.12 -52.51 86.81
C ARG A 76 48.83 -51.70 86.60
N GLN A 77 47.70 -52.18 87.12
CA GLN A 77 46.39 -51.60 86.91
C GLN A 77 46.31 -50.07 87.20
N PRO A 78 46.84 -49.54 88.33
CA PRO A 78 46.81 -48.10 88.57
C PRO A 78 47.58 -47.28 87.54
N LEU A 79 48.67 -47.82 86.99
CA LEU A 79 49.43 -47.16 85.94
C LEU A 79 48.64 -47.14 84.63
N THR A 80 48.01 -48.24 84.27
CA THR A 80 47.16 -48.32 83.06
C THR A 80 45.94 -47.41 83.16
N GLU A 81 45.31 -47.31 84.33
CA GLU A 81 44.21 -46.36 84.56
C GLU A 81 44.69 -44.90 84.47
N TRP A 82 45.87 -44.59 85.00
CA TRP A 82 46.46 -43.25 84.88
C TRP A 82 46.84 -42.89 83.44
N GLU A 83 47.45 -43.82 82.68
CA GLU A 83 47.78 -43.64 81.27
C GLU A 83 46.52 -43.33 80.43
N ALA A 84 45.44 -44.09 80.65
CA ALA A 84 44.16 -43.87 79.97
C ALA A 84 43.51 -42.52 80.35
N GLU A 85 43.61 -42.13 81.62
CA GLU A 85 43.12 -40.82 82.07
C GLU A 85 43.95 -39.67 81.49
N GLN A 86 45.28 -39.82 81.38
CA GLN A 86 46.12 -38.81 80.71
C GLN A 86 45.77 -38.68 79.22
N GLU A 87 45.54 -39.79 78.54
CA GLU A 87 45.09 -39.76 77.14
C GLU A 87 43.74 -39.05 76.99
N ARG A 88 42.80 -39.30 77.92
CA ARG A 88 41.51 -38.58 77.95
C ARG A 88 41.68 -37.09 78.21
N ILE A 89 42.51 -36.71 79.18
CA ILE A 89 42.79 -35.30 79.50
C ILE A 89 43.45 -34.59 78.32
N GLU A 90 44.39 -35.24 77.63
CA GLU A 90 45.04 -34.67 76.46
C GLU A 90 44.06 -34.50 75.30
N ALA A 91 43.20 -35.49 75.05
CA ALA A 91 42.13 -35.38 74.06
C ALA A 91 41.14 -34.26 74.40
N GLU A 92 40.75 -34.13 75.67
CA GLU A 92 39.86 -33.04 76.13
C GLU A 92 40.52 -31.67 76.00
N LYS A 93 41.81 -31.54 76.32
CA LYS A 93 42.58 -30.31 76.09
C LYS A 93 42.68 -29.95 74.61
N GLN A 94 42.91 -30.91 73.73
CA GLN A 94 42.92 -30.66 72.29
C GLN A 94 41.55 -30.20 71.79
N MET A 95 40.47 -30.84 72.25
CA MET A 95 39.11 -30.43 71.91
C MET A 95 38.79 -29.01 72.43
N LEU A 96 39.23 -28.66 73.64
CA LEU A 96 39.09 -27.31 74.19
C LEU A 96 39.89 -26.29 73.39
N ALA A 97 41.12 -26.61 72.99
CA ALA A 97 41.95 -25.73 72.16
C ALA A 97 41.30 -25.47 70.79
N TRP A 98 40.78 -26.52 70.13
CA TRP A 98 40.03 -26.37 68.88
C TRP A 98 38.72 -25.58 69.08
N HIS A 99 38.05 -25.74 70.22
CA HIS A 99 36.85 -24.99 70.52
C HIS A 99 37.14 -23.49 70.70
N GLU A 100 38.22 -23.16 71.42
CA GLU A 100 38.67 -21.79 71.62
C GLU A 100 39.07 -21.12 70.30
N GLU A 101 39.87 -21.81 69.46
CA GLU A 101 40.23 -21.33 68.12
C GLU A 101 38.99 -21.12 67.23
N ALA A 102 38.01 -22.03 67.30
CA ALA A 102 36.76 -21.89 66.56
C ALA A 102 35.90 -20.70 67.05
N LEU A 103 35.90 -20.41 68.36
CA LEU A 103 35.21 -19.24 68.92
C LEU A 103 35.88 -17.95 68.46
N GLU A 104 37.21 -17.86 68.50
CA GLU A 104 37.96 -16.70 68.00
C GLU A 104 37.71 -16.46 66.51
N MET A 105 37.75 -17.51 65.70
CA MET A 105 37.48 -17.42 64.26
C MET A 105 36.03 -16.97 63.99
N ASN A 106 35.06 -17.47 64.75
CA ASN A 106 33.67 -17.04 64.64
C ASN A 106 33.48 -15.58 65.06
N GLU A 107 34.16 -15.12 66.10
CA GLU A 107 34.10 -13.72 66.53
C GLU A 107 34.71 -12.80 65.47
N ALA A 108 35.86 -13.18 64.89
CA ALA A 108 36.48 -12.44 63.79
C ALA A 108 35.57 -12.39 62.55
N PHE A 109 34.94 -13.51 62.20
CA PHE A 109 33.97 -13.57 61.11
C PHE A 109 32.75 -12.68 61.38
N GLY A 110 32.23 -12.69 62.60
CA GLY A 110 31.11 -11.84 63.02
C GLY A 110 31.43 -10.35 62.89
N LYS A 111 32.63 -9.94 63.31
CA LYS A 111 33.11 -8.55 63.16
C LYS A 111 33.24 -8.15 61.69
N ALA A 112 33.89 -8.98 60.88
CA ALA A 112 34.05 -8.71 59.44
C ALA A 112 32.68 -8.65 58.71
N LEU A 113 31.73 -9.48 59.11
CA LEU A 113 30.38 -9.45 58.56
C LEU A 113 29.64 -8.17 58.95
N ALA A 114 29.76 -7.71 60.20
CA ALA A 114 29.16 -6.45 60.65
C ALA A 114 29.73 -5.24 59.89
N GLU A 115 31.06 -5.14 59.76
CA GLU A 115 31.72 -4.08 58.99
C GLU A 115 31.27 -4.08 57.52
N ARG A 116 31.12 -5.27 56.92
CA ARG A 116 30.63 -5.40 55.55
C ARG A 116 29.17 -4.96 55.42
N ILE A 117 28.30 -5.31 56.36
CA ILE A 117 26.90 -4.88 56.34
C ILE A 117 26.81 -3.36 56.44
N GLU A 118 27.61 -2.72 57.29
CA GLU A 118 27.65 -1.26 57.40
C GLU A 118 28.13 -0.61 56.10
N SER A 119 29.23 -1.11 55.52
CA SER A 119 29.74 -0.61 54.24
C SER A 119 28.76 -0.78 53.08
N ASP A 120 28.14 -1.97 52.97
CA ASP A 120 27.14 -2.25 51.93
C ASP A 120 25.89 -1.37 52.13
N HIS A 121 25.51 -1.07 53.38
CA HIS A 121 24.41 -0.17 53.69
C HIS A 121 24.70 1.28 53.26
N GLU A 122 25.91 1.80 53.55
CA GLU A 122 26.33 3.12 53.10
C GLU A 122 26.34 3.24 51.57
N ILE A 123 26.86 2.21 50.88
CA ILE A 123 26.85 2.15 49.41
C ILE A 123 25.41 2.14 48.89
N ALA A 124 24.51 1.38 49.52
CA ALA A 124 23.11 1.34 49.11
C ALA A 124 22.42 2.71 49.26
N LEU A 125 22.71 3.46 50.33
CA LEU A 125 22.19 4.82 50.51
C LEU A 125 22.69 5.76 49.41
N LEU A 126 23.99 5.74 49.09
CA LEU A 126 24.57 6.53 48.01
C LEU A 126 23.99 6.17 46.64
N MET A 127 23.74 4.88 46.39
CA MET A 127 23.10 4.43 45.15
C MET A 127 21.65 4.91 45.05
N ASN A 128 20.89 4.88 46.15
CA ASN A 128 19.54 5.42 46.18
C ASN A 128 19.52 6.92 45.91
N GLU A 129 20.40 7.70 46.55
CA GLU A 129 20.50 9.15 46.31
C GLU A 129 20.84 9.45 44.84
N LYS A 130 21.77 8.69 44.25
CA LYS A 130 22.09 8.81 42.82
C LYS A 130 20.87 8.50 41.96
N PHE A 131 20.14 7.42 42.26
CA PHE A 131 18.94 7.07 41.51
C PHE A 131 17.87 8.15 41.58
N ASP A 132 17.64 8.72 42.77
CA ASP A 132 16.70 9.82 42.97
C ASP A 132 17.10 11.07 42.18
N ARG A 133 18.40 11.39 42.16
CA ARG A 133 18.94 12.50 41.35
C ARG A 133 18.76 12.23 39.86
N ASP A 134 19.14 11.07 39.37
CA ASP A 134 19.03 10.70 37.96
C ASP A 134 17.54 10.70 37.52
N LEU A 135 16.62 10.27 38.39
CA LEU A 135 15.17 10.36 38.16
C LEU A 135 14.68 11.81 38.11
N ALA A 136 15.19 12.68 38.99
CA ALA A 136 14.86 14.10 38.98
C ALA A 136 15.40 14.81 37.72
N GLU A 137 16.62 14.50 37.30
CA GLU A 137 17.22 14.99 36.06
C GLU A 137 16.44 14.53 34.84
N ALA A 138 16.07 13.24 34.75
CA ALA A 138 15.26 12.72 33.66
C ALA A 138 13.88 13.39 33.58
N LYS A 139 13.23 13.65 34.73
CA LYS A 139 11.97 14.42 34.77
C LYS A 139 12.16 15.86 34.32
N ALA A 140 13.25 16.51 34.75
CA ALA A 140 13.57 17.88 34.33
C ALA A 140 13.87 17.96 32.83
N GLU A 141 14.56 16.98 32.27
CA GLU A 141 14.83 16.90 30.83
C GLU A 141 13.54 16.65 30.03
N ALA A 142 12.69 15.74 30.49
CA ALA A 142 11.38 15.51 29.88
C ALA A 142 10.52 16.79 29.87
N GLU A 143 10.51 17.55 30.97
CA GLU A 143 9.78 18.82 31.02
C GLU A 143 10.40 19.89 30.12
N ARG A 144 11.74 19.97 30.03
CA ARG A 144 12.41 20.86 29.05
C ARG A 144 12.05 20.50 27.62
N GLN A 145 12.00 19.21 27.28
CA GLN A 145 11.58 18.74 25.96
C GLN A 145 10.11 19.09 25.68
N ARG A 146 9.22 18.96 26.68
CA ARG A 146 7.82 19.38 26.53
C ARG A 146 7.69 20.88 26.29
N ILE A 147 8.40 21.71 27.06
CA ILE A 147 8.41 23.16 26.88
C ILE A 147 8.96 23.52 25.50
N ALA A 148 10.08 22.94 25.09
CA ALA A 148 10.68 23.17 23.77
C ALA A 148 9.73 22.78 22.63
N HIS A 149 9.05 21.63 22.75
CA HIS A 149 8.07 21.20 21.76
C HIS A 149 6.84 22.13 21.72
N GLU A 150 6.36 22.59 22.87
CA GLU A 150 5.25 23.55 22.93
C GLU A 150 5.64 24.91 22.33
N GLU A 151 6.87 25.39 22.58
CA GLU A 151 7.41 26.59 21.96
C GLU A 151 7.56 26.43 20.43
N GLU A 152 8.01 25.27 19.96
CA GLU A 152 8.10 24.98 18.54
C GLU A 152 6.72 24.94 17.88
N LEU A 153 5.73 24.31 18.54
CA LEU A 153 4.35 24.31 18.06
C LEU A 153 3.76 25.73 18.02
N LYS A 154 4.06 26.57 19.03
CA LYS A 154 3.68 27.99 19.04
C LYS A 154 4.33 28.76 17.89
N LYS A 155 5.61 28.52 17.60
CA LYS A 155 6.32 29.13 16.46
C LYS A 155 5.73 28.68 15.12
N GLN A 156 5.46 27.38 14.96
CA GLN A 156 4.83 26.83 13.75
C GLN A 156 3.42 27.39 13.57
N ALA A 157 2.62 27.51 14.63
CA ALA A 157 1.30 28.13 14.58
C ALA A 157 1.38 29.61 14.19
N ALA A 158 2.35 30.36 14.75
CA ALA A 158 2.58 31.77 14.39
C ALA A 158 3.05 31.92 12.93
N GLU A 159 3.92 31.03 12.46
CA GLU A 159 4.38 31.01 11.07
C GLU A 159 3.26 30.63 10.09
N GLN A 160 2.45 29.62 10.42
CA GLN A 160 1.27 29.26 9.64
C GLN A 160 0.25 30.39 9.60
N ALA A 161 0.03 31.09 10.72
CA ALA A 161 -0.83 32.28 10.75
C ALA A 161 -0.27 33.41 9.86
N ARG A 162 1.05 33.62 9.87
CA ARG A 162 1.71 34.59 8.99
C ARG A 162 1.57 34.21 7.52
N LEU A 163 1.84 32.96 7.17
CA LEU A 163 1.72 32.45 5.81
C LEU A 163 0.26 32.51 5.33
N ALA A 164 -0.70 32.17 6.19
CA ALA A 164 -2.12 32.28 5.86
C ALA A 164 -2.55 33.75 5.68
N ALA A 165 -2.01 34.68 6.48
CA ALA A 165 -2.25 36.11 6.30
C ALA A 165 -1.62 36.64 4.99
N GLU A 166 -0.41 36.20 4.66
CA GLU A 166 0.28 36.53 3.41
C GLU A 166 -0.45 35.95 2.19
N GLN A 167 -0.91 34.70 2.25
CA GLN A 167 -1.73 34.08 1.22
C GLN A 167 -3.06 34.80 1.04
N LYS A 168 -3.73 35.20 2.13
CA LYS A 168 -4.96 36.01 2.04
C LYS A 168 -4.69 37.36 1.41
N ALA A 169 -3.63 38.05 1.80
CA ALA A 169 -3.24 39.31 1.18
C ALA A 169 -2.93 39.14 -0.32
N GLN A 170 -2.22 38.07 -0.69
CA GLN A 170 -1.94 37.76 -2.09
C GLN A 170 -3.22 37.43 -2.88
N GLN A 171 -4.13 36.66 -2.30
CA GLN A 171 -5.44 36.38 -2.90
C GLN A 171 -6.28 37.65 -3.04
N GLU A 172 -6.22 38.58 -2.09
CA GLU A 172 -6.90 39.88 -2.19
C GLU A 172 -6.28 40.76 -3.28
N ILE A 173 -4.96 40.75 -3.44
CA ILE A 173 -4.26 41.45 -4.53
C ILE A 173 -4.61 40.83 -5.88
N GLU A 174 -4.60 39.51 -5.99
CA GLU A 174 -4.96 38.79 -7.22
C GLU A 174 -6.43 38.97 -7.57
N ALA A 175 -7.33 38.93 -6.59
CA ALA A 175 -8.74 39.22 -6.78
C ALA A 175 -8.97 40.68 -7.17
N ALA A 176 -8.22 41.63 -6.59
CA ALA A 176 -8.25 43.03 -7.00
C ALA A 176 -7.73 43.21 -8.43
N ALA A 177 -6.65 42.54 -8.80
CA ALA A 177 -6.10 42.55 -10.16
C ALA A 177 -7.05 41.89 -11.17
N GLN A 178 -7.74 40.82 -10.79
CA GLN A 178 -8.78 40.20 -11.62
C GLN A 178 -9.97 41.14 -11.80
N ARG A 179 -10.47 41.79 -10.74
CA ARG A 179 -11.53 42.79 -10.85
C ARG A 179 -11.10 43.98 -11.70
N GLU A 180 -9.85 44.42 -11.61
CA GLU A 180 -9.32 45.49 -12.45
C GLU A 180 -9.22 45.06 -13.92
N ARG A 181 -8.80 43.82 -14.20
CA ARG A 181 -8.79 43.23 -15.56
C ARG A 181 -10.19 43.08 -16.11
N GLU A 182 -11.13 42.54 -15.34
CA GLU A 182 -12.53 42.41 -15.73
C GLU A 182 -13.17 43.78 -15.96
N ALA A 183 -12.86 44.80 -15.14
CA ALA A 183 -13.31 46.16 -15.35
C ALA A 183 -12.71 46.79 -16.62
N LYS A 184 -11.42 46.53 -16.91
CA LYS A 184 -10.77 46.96 -18.15
C LYS A 184 -11.35 46.25 -19.37
N GLU A 185 -11.57 44.95 -19.32
CA GLU A 185 -12.20 44.17 -20.39
C GLU A 185 -13.67 44.54 -20.59
N ALA A 186 -14.40 44.88 -19.52
CA ALA A 186 -15.76 45.41 -19.62
C ALA A 186 -15.76 46.83 -20.22
N ALA A 187 -14.81 47.68 -19.85
CA ALA A 187 -14.65 49.00 -20.43
C ALA A 187 -14.26 48.92 -21.92
N GLU A 188 -13.34 48.02 -22.27
CA GLU A 188 -12.93 47.79 -23.66
C GLU A 188 -14.07 47.17 -24.49
N ARG A 189 -14.85 46.23 -23.93
CA ARG A 189 -16.07 45.74 -24.59
C ARG A 189 -17.10 46.84 -24.78
N ALA A 190 -17.33 47.69 -23.78
CA ALA A 190 -18.24 48.83 -23.90
C ALA A 190 -17.74 49.87 -24.92
N GLU A 191 -16.42 50.05 -25.04
CA GLU A 191 -15.84 50.92 -26.07
C GLU A 191 -15.95 50.30 -27.46
N ARG A 192 -15.68 49.00 -27.61
CA ARG A 192 -15.90 48.27 -28.87
C ARG A 192 -17.37 48.27 -29.27
N GLU A 193 -18.31 48.07 -28.35
CA GLU A 193 -19.74 48.17 -28.63
C GLU A 193 -20.15 49.59 -29.05
N LYS A 194 -19.58 50.63 -28.43
CA LYS A 194 -19.78 52.01 -28.88
C LYS A 194 -19.19 52.26 -30.26
N GLN A 195 -17.99 51.77 -30.53
CA GLN A 195 -17.34 51.90 -31.84
C GLN A 195 -18.10 51.11 -32.90
N GLU A 196 -18.59 49.91 -32.61
CA GLU A 196 -19.45 49.13 -33.48
C GLU A 196 -20.80 49.81 -33.70
N ALA A 197 -21.40 50.41 -32.67
CA ALA A 197 -22.63 51.20 -32.82
C ALA A 197 -22.40 52.44 -33.70
N ILE A 198 -21.27 53.14 -33.54
CA ILE A 198 -20.88 54.26 -34.39
C ILE A 198 -20.61 53.79 -35.82
N GLN A 199 -19.90 52.67 -36.02
CA GLN A 199 -19.64 52.11 -37.34
C GLN A 199 -20.92 51.61 -38.02
N ARG A 200 -21.84 50.98 -37.29
CA ARG A 200 -23.17 50.61 -37.81
C ARG A 200 -24.00 51.85 -38.13
N ALA A 201 -23.92 52.91 -37.31
CA ALA A 201 -24.56 54.19 -37.62
C ALA A 201 -23.96 54.84 -38.88
N GLU A 202 -22.63 54.84 -39.03
CA GLU A 202 -21.96 55.34 -40.23
C GLU A 202 -22.23 54.50 -41.48
N GLN A 203 -22.25 53.17 -41.35
CA GLN A 203 -22.61 52.26 -42.44
C GLN A 203 -24.08 52.45 -42.83
N SER A 204 -25.00 52.55 -41.87
CA SER A 204 -26.40 52.85 -42.16
C SER A 204 -26.60 54.25 -42.76
N ALA A 205 -25.80 55.24 -42.37
CA ALA A 205 -25.81 56.57 -42.96
C ALA A 205 -25.20 56.60 -44.37
N LYS A 206 -24.17 55.79 -44.62
CA LYS A 206 -23.59 55.59 -45.96
C LYS A 206 -24.55 54.84 -46.87
N GLU A 207 -25.17 53.76 -46.41
CA GLU A 207 -26.21 53.03 -47.13
C GLU A 207 -27.43 53.91 -47.39
N ALA A 208 -27.86 54.74 -46.43
CA ALA A 208 -28.92 55.72 -46.63
C ALA A 208 -28.53 56.80 -47.64
N LYS A 209 -27.27 57.26 -47.65
CA LYS A 209 -26.76 58.19 -48.67
C LYS A 209 -26.61 57.55 -50.04
N GLU A 210 -26.10 56.33 -50.15
CA GLU A 210 -26.00 55.60 -51.41
C GLU A 210 -27.39 55.24 -51.96
N LYS A 211 -28.34 54.91 -51.09
CA LYS A 211 -29.74 54.71 -51.47
C LYS A 211 -30.38 56.04 -51.90
N ALA A 212 -30.13 57.14 -51.20
CA ALA A 212 -30.59 58.46 -51.63
C ALA A 212 -29.94 58.93 -52.95
N GLU A 213 -28.66 58.61 -53.19
CA GLU A 213 -27.99 58.89 -54.46
C GLU A 213 -28.47 57.98 -55.60
N ARG A 214 -28.75 56.70 -55.32
CA ARG A 214 -29.40 55.80 -56.29
C ARG A 214 -30.82 56.24 -56.60
N ASP A 215 -31.61 56.61 -55.60
CA ASP A 215 -32.96 57.12 -55.78
C ASP A 215 -32.95 58.49 -56.50
N ALA A 216 -31.95 59.35 -56.24
CA ALA A 216 -31.77 60.61 -56.96
C ALA A 216 -31.30 60.39 -58.41
N LYS A 217 -30.41 59.43 -58.67
CA LYS A 217 -30.00 59.05 -60.03
C LYS A 217 -31.13 58.37 -60.79
N GLU A 218 -31.91 57.50 -60.16
CA GLU A 218 -33.10 56.92 -60.77
C GLU A 218 -34.20 57.97 -61.00
N ALA A 219 -34.35 58.96 -60.13
CA ALA A 219 -35.26 60.07 -60.34
C ALA A 219 -34.77 61.01 -61.45
N GLN A 220 -33.45 61.23 -61.57
CA GLN A 220 -32.87 61.98 -62.69
C GLN A 220 -32.98 61.21 -64.01
N GLU A 221 -32.72 59.91 -64.04
CA GLU A 221 -32.92 59.08 -65.22
C GLU A 221 -34.41 58.94 -65.58
N ARG A 222 -35.32 58.88 -64.60
CA ARG A 222 -36.76 58.95 -64.87
C ARG A 222 -37.18 60.31 -65.40
N ALA A 223 -36.64 61.41 -64.86
CA ALA A 223 -36.92 62.76 -65.36
C ALA A 223 -36.31 63.02 -66.75
N GLU A 224 -35.15 62.44 -67.08
CA GLU A 224 -34.55 62.50 -68.41
C GLU A 224 -35.30 61.61 -69.40
N ARG A 225 -35.72 60.40 -69.01
CA ARG A 225 -36.57 59.54 -69.83
C ARG A 225 -37.95 60.15 -70.03
N GLU A 226 -38.55 60.81 -69.04
CA GLU A 226 -39.82 61.54 -69.18
C GLU A 226 -39.66 62.79 -70.06
N LYS A 227 -38.54 63.52 -69.99
CA LYS A 227 -38.25 64.63 -70.91
C LYS A 227 -38.00 64.14 -72.34
N GLN A 228 -37.30 63.02 -72.52
CA GLN A 228 -37.08 62.41 -73.84
C GLN A 228 -38.38 61.85 -74.43
N LEU A 229 -39.24 61.24 -73.61
CA LEU A 229 -40.58 60.79 -74.00
C LEU A 229 -41.52 61.98 -74.31
N ALA A 230 -41.40 63.11 -73.62
CA ALA A 230 -42.16 64.32 -73.93
C ALA A 230 -41.72 64.96 -75.27
N ILE A 231 -40.41 64.99 -75.56
CA ILE A 231 -39.86 65.51 -76.83
C ILE A 231 -40.19 64.56 -78.00
N GLU A 232 -40.19 63.25 -77.79
CA GLU A 232 -40.62 62.27 -78.80
C GLU A 232 -42.14 62.25 -79.00
N ALA A 233 -42.94 62.49 -77.95
CA ALA A 233 -44.40 62.62 -78.06
C ALA A 233 -44.82 63.92 -78.77
N GLU A 234 -44.07 65.01 -78.61
CA GLU A 234 -44.31 66.26 -79.34
C GLU A 234 -43.90 66.15 -80.82
N ARG A 235 -42.79 65.46 -81.12
CA ARG A 235 -42.38 65.16 -82.51
C ARG A 235 -43.30 64.16 -83.22
N LYS A 236 -43.85 63.16 -82.52
CA LYS A 236 -44.86 62.25 -83.09
C LYS A 236 -46.20 62.94 -83.33
N LYS A 237 -46.66 63.83 -82.43
CA LYS A 237 -47.88 64.63 -82.66
C LYS A 237 -47.74 65.65 -83.79
N ALA A 238 -46.55 66.24 -83.99
CA ALA A 238 -46.29 67.12 -85.13
C ALA A 238 -46.21 66.34 -86.46
N HIS A 239 -45.63 65.14 -86.46
CA HIS A 239 -45.53 64.31 -87.68
C HIS A 239 -46.87 63.66 -88.07
N GLU A 240 -47.70 63.24 -87.11
CA GLU A 240 -49.02 62.67 -87.37
C GLU A 240 -50.05 63.73 -87.85
N ALA A 241 -49.91 65.00 -87.42
CA ALA A 241 -50.75 66.10 -87.91
C ALA A 241 -50.38 66.57 -89.34
N GLU A 242 -49.12 66.43 -89.75
CA GLU A 242 -48.66 66.80 -91.10
C GLU A 242 -48.97 65.68 -92.13
N GLN A 243 -48.84 64.41 -91.73
CA GLN A 243 -49.22 63.25 -92.54
C GLN A 243 -50.74 63.16 -92.79
N ALA A 244 -51.58 63.57 -91.82
CA ALA A 244 -53.03 63.61 -91.99
C ALA A 244 -53.51 64.70 -92.99
N ARG A 245 -52.77 65.81 -93.12
CA ARG A 245 -53.06 66.88 -94.10
C ARG A 245 -52.66 66.51 -95.53
N LEU A 246 -51.53 65.82 -95.70
CA LEU A 246 -51.03 65.39 -97.01
C LEU A 246 -51.86 64.25 -97.61
N ALA A 247 -52.45 63.37 -96.79
CA ALA A 247 -53.34 62.30 -97.26
C ALA A 247 -54.73 62.79 -97.73
N GLU A 248 -55.23 63.92 -97.22
CA GLU A 248 -56.51 64.51 -97.63
C GLU A 248 -56.40 65.34 -98.92
N GLU A 249 -55.20 65.84 -99.23
CA GLU A 249 -54.91 66.65 -100.42
C GLU A 249 -54.62 65.78 -101.68
N GLU A 250 -54.06 64.58 -101.51
CA GLU A 250 -53.83 63.64 -102.62
C GLU A 250 -55.10 62.90 -103.09
N CYS A 251 -56.10 62.74 -102.22
CA CYS A 251 -57.36 62.06 -102.55
C CYS A 251 -58.28 62.91 -103.46
N LYS A 252 -58.16 64.24 -103.43
CA LYS A 252 -58.93 65.15 -104.31
C LYS A 252 -58.32 65.33 -105.72
N ARG A 253 -57.02 65.07 -105.90
CA ARG A 253 -56.32 65.24 -107.19
C ARG A 253 -56.48 64.03 -108.13
N GLN A 254 -56.83 62.86 -107.61
CA GLN A 254 -57.02 61.64 -108.40
C GLN A 254 -58.45 61.48 -108.97
N GLU A 255 -59.42 62.28 -108.51
CA GLU A 255 -60.81 62.24 -109.00
C GLU A 255 -61.03 63.10 -110.26
N ASP A 256 -60.23 64.15 -110.48
CA ASP A 256 -60.38 65.06 -111.63
C ASP A 256 -59.65 64.59 -112.91
N ALA A 257 -58.70 63.66 -112.81
CA ALA A 257 -57.96 63.13 -113.97
C ALA A 257 -58.80 62.17 -114.85
N LYS A 258 -59.79 61.47 -114.26
CA LYS A 258 -60.62 60.50 -114.99
C LYS A 258 -61.76 61.12 -115.81
N ARG A 259 -62.03 62.43 -115.67
CA ARG A 259 -63.08 63.15 -116.42
C ARG A 259 -62.60 63.75 -117.76
N GLN A 260 -61.30 63.75 -118.04
CA GLN A 260 -60.75 64.35 -119.26
C GLN A 260 -60.61 63.34 -120.42
N GLU A 261 -60.36 62.05 -120.13
CA GLU A 261 -60.17 61.02 -121.17
C GLU A 261 -61.47 60.64 -121.92
N ASP A 262 -62.64 60.71 -121.26
CA ASP A 262 -63.94 60.37 -121.86
C ASP A 262 -64.40 61.36 -122.97
N LYS A 263 -63.91 62.59 -122.93
CA LYS A 263 -64.28 63.62 -123.92
C LYS A 263 -63.54 63.48 -125.25
N GLU A 264 -62.32 62.96 -125.22
CA GLU A 264 -61.50 62.79 -126.42
C GLU A 264 -61.97 61.59 -127.26
N HIS A 265 -62.39 60.51 -126.60
CA HIS A 265 -62.93 59.31 -127.26
C HIS A 265 -64.20 59.62 -128.09
N ARG A 266 -65.10 60.44 -127.56
CA ARG A 266 -66.34 60.86 -128.26
C ARG A 266 -66.11 61.77 -129.46
N ARG A 267 -64.97 62.49 -129.52
CA ARG A 267 -64.65 63.39 -130.65
C ARG A 267 -64.21 62.61 -131.88
N LYS A 268 -63.44 61.55 -131.68
CA LYS A 268 -62.80 60.77 -132.76
C LYS A 268 -63.83 60.01 -133.61
N TYR A 269 -64.73 59.26 -132.95
CA TYR A 269 -65.78 58.51 -133.65
C TYR A 269 -66.78 59.40 -134.39
N ASN A 270 -67.10 60.58 -133.85
CA ASN A 270 -67.98 61.54 -134.53
C ASN A 270 -67.42 62.08 -135.84
N GLN A 271 -66.09 62.15 -135.96
CA GLN A 271 -65.43 62.65 -137.15
C GLN A 271 -65.37 61.59 -138.26
N GLU A 272 -65.24 60.31 -137.90
CA GLU A 272 -65.27 59.17 -138.84
C GLU A 272 -66.67 58.99 -139.46
N THR A 273 -67.74 59.10 -138.67
CA THR A 273 -69.12 59.04 -139.19
C THR A 273 -69.41 60.18 -140.18
N LEU A 274 -68.82 61.36 -139.95
CA LEU A 274 -68.98 62.53 -140.82
C LEU A 274 -68.29 62.32 -142.19
N GLN A 275 -67.13 61.67 -142.22
CA GLN A 275 -66.44 61.32 -143.47
C GLN A 275 -67.20 60.27 -144.31
N ALA A 276 -67.86 59.29 -143.66
CA ALA A 276 -68.64 58.28 -144.36
C ALA A 276 -69.90 58.86 -145.04
N LEU A 277 -70.52 59.88 -144.44
CA LEU A 277 -71.68 60.58 -144.99
C LEU A 277 -71.34 61.45 -146.20
N VAL A 278 -70.20 62.15 -146.17
CA VAL A 278 -69.72 62.98 -147.29
C VAL A 278 -69.38 62.11 -148.51
N SER A 279 -68.85 60.90 -148.29
CA SER A 279 -68.51 59.96 -149.37
C SER A 279 -69.74 59.39 -150.11
N ASN A 280 -70.94 59.48 -149.52
CA ASN A 280 -72.20 59.00 -150.11
C ASN A 280 -73.04 60.14 -150.74
N GLY A 281 -72.44 61.30 -151.02
CA GLY A 281 -73.06 62.38 -151.79
C GLY A 281 -73.95 63.34 -151.00
N PHE A 282 -73.83 63.38 -149.67
CA PHE A 282 -74.49 64.38 -148.82
C PHE A 282 -73.65 65.64 -148.63
N ASP A 283 -74.30 66.81 -148.60
CA ASP A 283 -73.67 68.10 -148.31
C ASP A 283 -73.18 68.17 -146.85
N GLU A 284 -71.97 68.69 -146.64
CA GLU A 284 -71.21 68.59 -145.39
C GLU A 284 -71.94 69.27 -144.21
N LYS A 285 -72.73 70.32 -144.52
CA LYS A 285 -73.54 71.03 -143.53
C LYS A 285 -74.74 70.19 -143.05
N LEU A 286 -75.40 69.47 -143.94
CA LEU A 286 -76.55 68.61 -143.60
C LEU A 286 -76.11 67.34 -142.86
N ALA A 287 -74.96 66.76 -143.21
CA ALA A 287 -74.39 65.60 -142.50
C ALA A 287 -74.05 65.94 -141.03
N THR A 288 -73.56 67.16 -140.78
CA THR A 288 -73.22 67.63 -139.43
C THR A 288 -74.47 67.82 -138.56
N GLU A 289 -75.56 68.37 -139.12
CA GLU A 289 -76.85 68.47 -138.41
C GLU A 289 -77.46 67.09 -138.15
N PHE A 290 -77.35 66.15 -139.10
CA PHE A 290 -77.82 64.79 -138.92
C PHE A 290 -77.11 64.08 -137.76
N ILE A 291 -75.77 64.11 -137.69
CA ILE A 291 -75.02 63.50 -136.57
C ILE A 291 -75.39 64.13 -135.22
N LYS A 292 -75.64 65.44 -135.16
CA LYS A 292 -76.09 66.11 -133.93
C LYS A 292 -77.47 65.65 -133.47
N LEU A 293 -78.43 65.47 -134.38
CA LEU A 293 -79.78 65.00 -134.06
C LEU A 293 -79.78 63.55 -133.55
N VAL A 294 -78.90 62.71 -134.08
CA VAL A 294 -78.75 61.31 -133.63
C VAL A 294 -78.00 61.21 -132.30
N ALA A 295 -76.92 61.96 -132.11
CA ALA A 295 -76.16 61.97 -130.85
C ALA A 295 -76.96 62.57 -129.66
N SER A 296 -77.97 63.40 -129.94
CA SER A 296 -78.92 63.92 -128.95
C SER A 296 -80.18 63.07 -128.78
N ASN A 297 -80.26 61.91 -129.45
CA ASN A 297 -81.33 60.91 -129.32
C ASN A 297 -82.74 61.45 -129.65
N GLN A 298 -82.84 62.46 -130.54
CA GLN A 298 -84.09 63.13 -130.89
C GLN A 298 -84.86 62.45 -132.04
N ILE A 299 -84.31 61.39 -132.65
CA ILE A 299 -84.98 60.57 -133.66
C ILE A 299 -85.45 59.25 -133.03
N PRO A 300 -86.76 58.96 -132.99
CA PRO A 300 -87.27 57.71 -132.42
C PRO A 300 -86.70 56.49 -133.16
N HIS A 301 -86.24 55.49 -132.39
CA HIS A 301 -85.68 54.21 -132.86
C HIS A 301 -84.30 54.24 -133.54
N MET A 302 -83.49 55.29 -133.35
CA MET A 302 -82.10 55.33 -133.82
C MET A 302 -81.13 55.89 -132.75
N THR A 303 -80.09 55.13 -132.39
CA THR A 303 -79.09 55.45 -131.35
C THR A 303 -77.66 55.35 -131.90
N MET A 304 -76.77 56.26 -131.50
CA MET A 304 -75.32 56.17 -131.78
C MET A 304 -74.60 55.50 -130.59
N ASN A 305 -73.92 54.39 -130.84
CA ASN A 305 -72.97 53.79 -129.90
C ASN A 305 -71.56 54.35 -130.14
N TYR A 306 -70.83 54.63 -129.06
CA TYR A 306 -69.43 55.06 -129.02
C TYR A 306 -68.58 54.09 -128.20
#